data_AF-A0A537LDM2-F1
#
_entry.id   AF-A0A537LDM2-F1
#
_cell.length_a   1.000
_cell.length_b   1.000
_cell.length_c   1.000
_cell.angle_alpha   90.00
_cell.angle_beta   90.00
_cell.angle_gamma   90.00
#
_symmetry.space_group_name_H-M   'P 1'
#
loop_
_entity.id
_entity.type
_entity.pdbx_description
1 polymer ?
#
loop_
_entity_poly.entity_id
_entity_poly.type
_entity_poly.pdbx_seq_one_letter_code
_entity_poly.pdbx_strand_id
1 'polypeptide(L)'
;HALEQYLSVARQAAAPLPRDIDAMYRRLGEIEAAVRGGWALRPCHNDLWEPNLIDDGTRIRIVDWEYAGMGDLYFDLANFAI
;
A
#
# COMPACT_ATOMS: atom_id res chain seq x y z
N HIS A 1 -4.56 -12.67 6.48
CA HIS A 1 -4.11 -11.26 6.30
C HIS A 1 -5.19 -10.32 6.86
N ALA A 2 -4.88 -9.11 7.33
CA ALA A 2 -5.88 -8.23 7.98
C ALA A 2 -7.13 -7.99 7.11
N LEU A 3 -6.95 -7.88 5.79
CA LEU A 3 -8.05 -7.77 4.82
C LEU A 3 -9.03 -8.95 4.85
N GLU A 4 -8.55 -10.19 4.99
CA GLU A 4 -9.42 -11.38 5.11
C GLU A 4 -10.27 -11.34 6.38
N GLN A 5 -9.70 -10.84 7.48
CA GLN A 5 -10.41 -10.67 8.73
C GLN A 5 -11.51 -9.61 8.58
N TYR A 6 -11.20 -8.47 7.96
CA TYR A 6 -12.20 -7.43 7.69
C TYR A 6 -13.32 -7.92 6.76
N LEU A 7 -12.99 -8.63 5.67
CA LEU A 7 -13.97 -9.21 4.77
C LEU A 7 -14.85 -10.26 5.47
N SER A 8 -14.26 -11.09 6.33
CA SER A 8 -14.99 -12.07 7.12
C SER A 8 -16.00 -11.39 8.05
N VAL A 9 -15.56 -10.37 8.81
CA VAL A 9 -16.43 -9.59 9.70
C VAL A 9 -17.54 -8.89 8.93
N ALA A 10 -17.22 -8.24 7.80
CA ALA A 10 -18.21 -7.54 6.97
C ALA A 10 -19.28 -8.50 6.43
N ARG A 11 -18.87 -9.70 5.98
CA ARG A 11 -19.80 -10.75 5.52
C ARG A 11 -20.67 -11.28 6.66
N GLN A 12 -20.10 -11.54 7.84
CA GLN A 12 -20.86 -11.98 9.01
C GLN A 12 -21.90 -10.94 9.45
N ALA A 13 -21.55 -9.65 9.34
CA ALA A 13 -22.45 -8.54 9.65
C ALA A 13 -23.45 -8.22 8.53
N ALA A 14 -23.42 -8.94 7.40
CA ALA A 14 -24.19 -8.62 6.18
C ALA A 14 -24.03 -7.15 5.73
N ALA A 15 -22.84 -6.57 5.97
CA ALA A 15 -22.54 -5.19 5.62
C ALA A 15 -22.53 -5.02 4.08
N PRO A 16 -22.90 -3.84 3.56
CA PRO A 16 -22.80 -3.57 2.13
C PRO A 16 -21.34 -3.68 1.68
N LEU A 17 -21.11 -4.50 0.66
CA LEU A 17 -19.80 -4.67 0.03
C LEU A 17 -19.87 -4.25 -1.45
N PRO A 18 -18.75 -3.77 -2.03
CA PRO A 18 -18.64 -3.60 -3.47
C PRO A 18 -19.01 -4.89 -4.21
N ARG A 19 -19.74 -4.76 -5.33
CA ARG A 19 -20.23 -5.93 -6.10
C ARG A 19 -19.11 -6.80 -6.66
N ASP A 20 -17.93 -6.22 -6.82
CA ASP A 20 -16.74 -6.81 -7.42
C ASP A 20 -15.67 -7.22 -6.39
N ILE A 21 -16.01 -7.25 -5.10
CA ILE A 21 -15.04 -7.52 -4.02
C ILE A 21 -14.31 -8.86 -4.20
N ASP A 22 -15.00 -9.90 -4.66
CA ASP A 22 -14.39 -11.22 -4.90
C ASP A 22 -13.47 -11.22 -6.12
N ALA A 23 -13.76 -10.41 -7.13
CA ALA A 23 -12.87 -10.21 -8.27
C ALA A 23 -11.63 -9.42 -7.87
N MET A 24 -11.78 -8.35 -7.09
CA MET A 24 -10.67 -7.58 -6.54
C MET A 24 -9.77 -8.46 -5.66
N TYR A 25 -10.35 -9.30 -4.80
CA TYR A 25 -9.59 -10.19 -3.92
C TYR A 25 -8.79 -11.24 -4.71
N ARG A 26 -9.35 -11.80 -5.79
CA ARG A 26 -8.59 -12.68 -6.70
C ARG A 26 -7.44 -11.95 -7.37
N ARG A 27 -7.68 -10.72 -7.85
CA ARG A 27 -6.64 -9.90 -8.49
C ARG A 27 -5.52 -9.55 -7.51
N LEU A 28 -5.84 -9.30 -6.25
CA LEU A 28 -4.83 -9.10 -5.20
C LEU A 28 -3.88 -10.30 -5.11
N GLY A 29 -4.41 -11.52 -5.08
CA GLY A 29 -3.58 -12.73 -5.05
C GLY A 29 -2.65 -12.87 -6.27
N GLU A 30 -3.12 -12.49 -7.46
CA GLU A 30 -2.28 -12.46 -8.67
C GLU A 30 -1.14 -11.45 -8.56
N ILE A 31 -1.43 -10.25 -8.03
CA ILE A 31 -0.43 -9.21 -7.79
C ILE A 31 0.57 -9.68 -6.75
N GLU A 32 0.10 -10.16 -5.59
CA GLU A 32 0.96 -10.68 -4.51
C GLU A 32 1.89 -11.79 -5.00
N ALA A 33 1.42 -12.67 -5.89
CA ALA A 33 2.24 -13.72 -6.49
C ALA A 33 3.29 -13.14 -7.45
N ALA A 34 2.93 -12.12 -8.23
CA ALA A 34 3.83 -11.48 -9.20
C ALA A 34 4.91 -10.61 -8.54
N VAL A 35 4.62 -9.95 -7.41
CA VAL A 35 5.56 -9.05 -6.72
C VAL A 35 6.34 -9.73 -5.59
N ARG A 36 6.11 -11.03 -5.36
CA ARG A 36 6.70 -11.75 -4.22
C ARG A 36 8.22 -11.90 -4.37
N GLY A 37 8.98 -11.35 -3.42
CA GLY A 37 10.26 -11.93 -2.97
C GLY A 37 11.52 -11.06 -3.06
N GLY A 38 12.56 -11.53 -2.37
CA GLY A 38 13.98 -11.19 -2.60
C GLY A 38 14.46 -9.80 -2.22
N TRP A 39 13.58 -8.85 -1.95
CA TRP A 39 13.96 -7.48 -1.68
C TRP A 39 14.71 -7.36 -0.36
N ALA A 40 15.83 -6.65 -0.39
CA ALA A 40 16.48 -6.21 0.84
C ALA A 40 15.56 -5.19 1.50
N LEU A 41 15.03 -5.51 2.68
CA LEU A 41 14.13 -4.61 3.40
C LEU A 41 14.84 -3.27 3.69
N ARG A 42 14.19 -2.17 3.30
CA ARG A 42 14.66 -0.80 3.56
C ARG A 42 13.59 -0.01 4.30
N PRO A 43 13.97 1.04 5.06
CA PRO A 43 13.01 2.02 5.53
C PRO A 43 12.30 2.64 4.33
N CYS A 44 10.97 2.51 4.29
CA CYS A 44 10.10 3.04 3.26
C CYS A 44 9.06 3.96 3.92
N HIS A 45 8.61 4.96 3.18
CA HIS A 45 7.55 5.88 3.57
C HIS A 45 6.16 5.20 3.53
N ASN A 46 5.96 4.33 2.54
CA ASN A 46 4.70 3.64 2.19
C ASN A 46 3.55 4.55 1.72
N ASP A 47 3.75 5.86 1.70
CA ASP A 47 2.81 6.85 1.15
C ASP A 47 3.56 8.02 0.46
N LEU A 48 4.52 7.71 -0.41
CA LEU A 48 5.45 8.70 -0.97
C LEU A 48 4.89 9.39 -2.22
N TRP A 49 3.90 10.26 -2.09
CA TRP A 49 3.32 11.04 -3.19
C TRP A 49 3.39 12.56 -2.95
N GLU A 50 3.01 13.37 -3.95
CA GLU A 50 3.26 14.82 -4.02
C GLU A 50 2.93 15.63 -2.75
N PRO A 51 1.78 15.45 -2.08
CA PRO A 51 1.45 16.22 -0.88
C PRO A 51 2.39 16.00 0.31
N ASN A 52 3.10 14.87 0.34
CA ASN A 52 4.06 14.53 1.39
C ASN A 52 5.48 15.05 1.09
N LEU A 53 5.65 15.82 0.00
CA LEU A 53 6.89 16.44 -0.41
C LEU A 53 6.82 17.96 -0.23
N ILE A 54 7.73 18.51 0.56
CA ILE A 54 7.89 19.96 0.72
C ILE A 54 9.20 20.39 0.04
N ASP A 55 9.08 21.07 -1.09
CA ASP A 55 10.20 21.70 -1.78
C ASP A 55 10.29 23.20 -1.40
N ASP A 56 11.43 23.62 -0.85
CA ASP A 56 11.71 25.05 -0.57
C ASP A 56 12.61 25.73 -1.63
N GLY A 57 12.86 25.04 -2.75
CA GLY A 57 13.76 25.48 -3.82
C GLY A 57 15.23 25.17 -3.55
N THR A 58 15.59 24.68 -2.37
CA THR A 58 16.97 24.25 -2.02
C THR A 58 17.04 22.81 -1.55
N ARG A 59 15.97 22.30 -0.94
CA ARG A 59 15.85 20.95 -0.40
C ARG A 59 14.41 20.48 -0.49
N ILE A 60 14.27 19.19 -0.79
CA ILE A 60 13.03 18.45 -0.62
C ILE A 60 13.04 17.81 0.77
N ARG A 61 11.95 18.01 1.52
CA ARG A 61 11.67 17.30 2.78
C ARG A 61 10.50 16.36 2.57
N ILE A 62 10.61 15.16 3.13
CA ILE A 62 9.53 14.16 3.15
C ILE A 62 8.90 14.21 4.55
N VAL A 63 7.57 14.34 4.59
CA VAL A 63 6.77 14.46 5.81
C VAL A 63 5.68 13.40 5.87
N ASP A 64 5.02 13.27 7.02
CA ASP A 64 3.89 12.35 7.25
C ASP A 64 4.24 10.84 7.23
N TRP A 65 5.09 10.45 8.19
CA TRP A 65 5.64 9.09 8.30
C TRP A 65 4.72 8.08 9.00
N GLU A 66 3.41 8.29 9.04
CA GLU A 66 2.50 7.44 9.84
C GLU A 66 2.40 5.99 9.33
N TYR A 67 2.62 5.76 8.04
CA TYR A 67 2.65 4.44 7.41
C TYR A 67 4.06 3.85 7.26
N ALA A 68 5.09 4.55 7.74
CA ALA A 68 6.47 4.16 7.50
C ALA A 68 6.81 2.77 8.07
N GLY A 69 7.67 2.04 7.36
CA GLY A 69 8.05 0.69 7.78
C GLY A 69 9.19 0.09 6.96
N MET A 70 9.67 -1.08 7.39
CA MET A 70 10.64 -1.86 6.62
C MET A 70 9.91 -2.58 5.48
N GLY A 71 10.24 -2.24 4.24
CA GLY A 71 9.52 -2.72 3.06
C GLY A 71 10.40 -2.85 1.82
N ASP A 72 9.72 -3.07 0.69
CA ASP A 72 10.31 -3.05 -0.64
C ASP A 72 10.42 -1.59 -1.13
N LEU A 73 11.63 -1.14 -1.46
CA LEU A 73 11.87 0.21 -1.96
C LEU A 73 11.11 0.49 -3.26
N TYR A 74 10.86 -0.52 -4.09
CA TYR A 74 10.10 -0.34 -5.33
C TYR A 74 8.63 0.02 -5.07
N PHE A 75 8.10 -0.29 -3.89
CA PHE A 75 6.78 0.17 -3.49
C PHE A 75 6.72 1.70 -3.35
N ASP A 76 7.70 2.31 -2.68
CA ASP A 76 7.82 3.77 -2.57
C ASP A 76 8.02 4.44 -3.94
N LEU A 77 8.87 3.86 -4.79
CA LEU A 77 9.10 4.39 -6.14
C LEU A 77 7.84 4.30 -7.02
N ALA A 78 7.06 3.23 -6.88
CA ALA A 78 5.80 3.09 -7.59
C ALA A 78 4.74 4.09 -7.08
N ASN A 79 4.66 4.32 -5.77
CA ASN A 79 3.77 5.31 -5.17
C ASN A 79 4.12 6.73 -5.63
N PHE A 80 5.41 7.06 -5.67
CA PHE A 80 5.92 8.34 -6.17
C PHE A 80 5.66 8.61 -7.66
N ALA A 81 5.55 7.57 -8.48
CA ALA A 81 5.45 7.70 -9.94
C ALA A 81 4.02 7.95 -10.46
N ILE A 82 3.04 8.07 -9.57
CA ILE A 82 1.62 8.34 -9.87
C ILE A 82 1.38 9.86 -9.91
#